data_AF-A0A356TEJ8-F1
#
_entry.id   AF-A0A356TEJ8-F1
#
_cell.length_a   1.000
_cell.length_b   1.000
_cell.length_c   1.000
_cell.angle_alpha   90.00
_cell.angle_beta   90.00
_cell.angle_gamma   90.00
#
_symmetry.space_group_name_H-M   'P 1'
#
loop_
_entity.id
_entity.type
_entity.pdbx_description
1 polymer ?
#
loop_
_entity_poly.entity_id
_entity_poly.type
_entity_poly.pdbx_seq_one_letter_code
_entity_poly.pdbx_strand_id
1 'polypeptide(L)'
;MGTPTVGGVARPAVAEAAEVTRLVRGLRWIARSAVRTFYSSVEATGLENVDPARPTLYAPTHPNSIIDPLLVALFEERPICFVARDGLFDVPVFGAVLRAVGAIPVARRSDHAGEEVDHGAMFSA
;
A
#
# COMPACT_ATOMS: atom_id res chain seq x y z
N MET A 1 12.46 -30.81 9.00
CA MET A 1 12.18 -29.46 9.53
C MET A 1 11.24 -28.80 8.53
N GLY A 2 9.93 -28.86 8.80
CA GLY A 2 8.90 -28.47 7.82
C GLY A 2 8.78 -26.96 7.71
N THR A 3 8.76 -26.43 6.49
CA THR A 3 8.44 -25.03 6.23
C THR A 3 6.95 -24.81 6.53
N PRO A 4 6.58 -23.83 7.37
CA PRO A 4 5.17 -23.50 7.57
C PRO A 4 4.63 -22.92 6.27
N THR A 5 3.72 -23.65 5.63
CA THR A 5 2.86 -23.14 4.56
C THR A 5 1.88 -22.15 5.16
N VAL A 6 2.13 -20.86 4.95
CA VAL A 6 1.16 -19.80 5.22
C VAL A 6 -0.04 -20.02 4.28
N GLY A 7 -1.23 -20.15 4.86
CA GLY A 7 -2.48 -20.40 4.14
C GLY A 7 -2.73 -19.36 3.05
N GLY A 8 -3.15 -19.82 1.88
CA GLY A 8 -3.39 -18.98 0.71
C GLY A 8 -4.48 -17.95 0.99
N VAL A 9 -4.11 -16.67 0.99
CA VAL A 9 -5.04 -15.56 0.84
C VAL A 9 -5.80 -15.77 -0.47
N ALA A 10 -7.13 -15.83 -0.40
CA ALA A 10 -7.98 -16.05 -1.56
C ALA A 10 -7.68 -14.98 -2.63
N ARG A 11 -7.31 -15.42 -3.83
CA ARG A 11 -7.11 -14.52 -4.96
C ARG A 11 -8.48 -13.93 -5.34
N PRO A 12 -8.62 -12.60 -5.49
CA PRO A 12 -9.87 -12.01 -5.92
C PRO A 12 -10.30 -12.59 -7.27
N ALA A 13 -11.62 -12.63 -7.50
CA ALA A 13 -12.21 -13.15 -8.73
C ALA A 13 -11.58 -12.43 -9.94
N VAL A 14 -11.30 -13.16 -11.02
CA VAL A 14 -10.48 -12.68 -12.16
C VAL A 14 -10.92 -11.33 -12.75
N ALA A 15 -12.22 -11.02 -12.70
CA ALA A 15 -12.77 -9.72 -13.13
C ALA A 15 -12.48 -8.58 -12.13
N GLU A 16 -12.66 -8.82 -10.83
CA GLU A 16 -12.31 -7.89 -9.75
C GLU A 16 -10.80 -7.66 -9.71
N ALA A 17 -10.01 -8.74 -9.85
CA ALA A 17 -8.57 -8.66 -10.03
C ALA A 17 -8.18 -7.83 -11.27
N ALA A 18 -8.92 -7.92 -12.38
CA ALA A 18 -8.67 -7.16 -13.59
C ALA A 18 -9.04 -5.68 -13.45
N GLU A 19 -10.14 -5.34 -12.76
CA GLU A 19 -10.53 -3.96 -12.46
C GLU A 19 -9.58 -3.31 -11.46
N VAL A 20 -9.22 -4.02 -10.38
CA VAL A 20 -8.16 -3.61 -9.46
C VAL A 20 -6.85 -3.42 -10.22
N THR A 21 -6.51 -4.32 -11.14
CA THR A 21 -5.32 -4.18 -11.99
C THR A 21 -5.39 -2.93 -12.89
N ARG A 22 -6.55 -2.60 -13.48
CA ARG A 22 -6.72 -1.38 -14.29
C ARG A 22 -6.63 -0.12 -13.44
N LEU A 23 -7.28 -0.10 -12.27
CA LEU A 23 -7.21 0.99 -11.32
C LEU A 23 -5.77 1.22 -10.87
N VAL A 24 -5.07 0.17 -10.41
CA VAL A 24 -3.67 0.25 -9.98
C VAL A 24 -2.77 0.70 -11.13
N ARG A 25 -2.99 0.23 -12.36
CA ARG A 25 -2.25 0.72 -13.54
C ARG A 25 -2.51 2.21 -13.82
N GLY A 26 -3.76 2.65 -13.73
CA GLY A 26 -4.13 4.06 -13.88
C GLY A 26 -3.50 4.94 -12.79
N LEU A 27 -3.59 4.50 -11.52
CA LEU A 27 -2.96 5.17 -10.39
C LEU A 27 -1.45 5.23 -10.54
N ARG A 28 -0.79 4.14 -10.96
CA ARG A 28 0.65 4.12 -11.27
C ARG A 28 1.00 5.09 -12.40
N TRP A 29 0.16 5.21 -13.44
CA TRP A 29 0.39 6.17 -14.52
C TRP A 29 0.26 7.62 -14.06
N ILE A 30 -0.75 7.93 -13.24
CA ILE A 30 -0.94 9.25 -12.64
C ILE A 30 0.25 9.58 -11.73
N ALA A 31 0.62 8.65 -10.85
CA ALA A 31 1.75 8.81 -9.94
C ALA A 31 3.06 9.06 -10.70
N ARG A 32 3.31 8.28 -11.76
CA ARG A 32 4.51 8.45 -12.61
C ARG A 32 4.52 9.81 -13.29
N SER A 33 3.37 10.27 -13.78
CA SER A 33 3.25 11.60 -14.40
C SER A 33 3.50 12.70 -13.37
N ALA A 34 2.86 12.64 -12.20
CA ALA A 34 3.01 13.63 -11.14
C ALA A 34 4.47 13.72 -10.65
N VAL A 35 5.11 12.57 -10.41
CA VAL A 35 6.52 12.51 -9.98
C VAL A 35 7.45 13.11 -11.05
N ARG A 36 7.23 12.83 -12.34
CA ARG A 36 8.03 13.39 -13.44
C ARG A 36 7.83 14.90 -13.62
N THR A 37 6.67 15.43 -13.26
CA THR A 37 6.40 16.87 -13.32
C THR A 37 6.99 17.60 -12.12
N PHE A 38 6.94 16.99 -10.93
CA PHE A 38 7.35 17.65 -9.69
C PHE A 38 8.84 17.50 -9.37
N TYR A 39 9.45 16.35 -9.70
CA TYR A 39 10.86 16.07 -9.44
C TYR A 39 11.67 16.11 -10.73
N SER A 40 12.80 16.83 -10.69
CA SER A 40 13.75 16.90 -11.82
C SER A 40 14.48 15.57 -12.05
N SER A 41 14.76 14.82 -10.97
CA SER A 41 15.33 13.48 -11.02
C SER A 41 14.79 12.61 -9.89
N VAL A 42 14.72 11.31 -10.14
CA VAL A 42 14.40 10.29 -9.13
C VAL A 42 15.39 9.15 -9.35
N GLU A 43 16.15 8.84 -8.31
CA GLU A 43 17.16 7.79 -8.32
C GLU A 43 16.76 6.71 -7.31
N ALA A 44 16.87 5.45 -7.73
CA ALA A 44 16.67 4.30 -6.87
C ALA A 44 17.97 3.48 -6.86
N THR A 45 18.50 3.23 -5.66
CA THR A 45 19.73 2.46 -5.44
C THR A 45 19.41 1.26 -4.55
N GLY A 46 20.22 0.19 -4.67
CA GLY A 46 20.02 -1.01 -3.85
C GLY A 46 18.80 -1.85 -4.23
N LEU A 47 18.24 -1.67 -5.43
CA LEU A 47 17.09 -2.45 -5.92
C LEU A 47 17.41 -3.94 -6.01
N GLU A 48 18.68 -4.31 -6.19
CA GLU A 48 19.18 -5.68 -6.16
C GLU A 48 18.97 -6.38 -4.81
N ASN A 49 18.73 -5.63 -3.73
CA ASN A 49 18.42 -6.20 -2.41
C ASN A 49 16.95 -6.60 -2.29
N VAL A 50 16.09 -6.19 -3.24
CA VAL A 50 14.67 -6.53 -3.26
C VAL A 50 14.47 -7.80 -4.06
N ASP A 51 14.37 -8.92 -3.37
CA ASP A 51 14.07 -10.21 -4.00
C ASP A 51 12.56 -10.33 -4.32
N PRO A 52 12.16 -10.39 -5.61
CA PRO A 52 10.77 -10.47 -5.99
C PRO A 52 10.09 -11.77 -5.53
N ALA A 53 10.85 -12.84 -5.30
CA ALA A 53 10.33 -14.14 -4.89
C ALA A 53 10.04 -14.25 -3.39
N ARG A 54 10.44 -13.26 -2.58
CA ARG A 54 10.30 -13.29 -1.11
C ARG A 54 9.33 -12.23 -0.61
N PRO A 55 8.46 -12.54 0.37
CA PRO A 55 7.69 -11.51 1.06
C PRO A 55 8.60 -10.42 1.61
N THR A 56 8.25 -9.16 1.41
CA THR A 56 9.07 -8.01 1.80
C THR A 56 8.24 -7.03 2.62
N LEU A 57 8.77 -6.61 3.77
CA LEU A 57 8.22 -5.50 4.55
C LEU A 57 9.05 -4.25 4.27
N TYR A 58 8.41 -3.24 3.70
CA TYR A 58 9.02 -1.93 3.52
C TYR A 58 8.80 -1.07 4.77
N ALA A 59 9.88 -0.53 5.32
CA ALA A 59 9.85 0.41 6.45
C ALA A 59 10.54 1.74 6.09
N PRO A 60 10.04 2.48 5.08
CA PRO A 60 10.61 3.76 4.71
C PRO A 60 10.36 4.80 5.80
N THR A 61 11.27 5.77 5.92
CA THR A 61 10.94 7.01 6.60
C THR A 61 9.87 7.75 5.78
N HIS A 62 8.97 8.49 6.45
CA HIS A 62 7.81 9.13 5.80
C HIS A 62 7.87 10.67 5.85
N PRO A 63 8.93 11.32 5.32
CA PRO A 63 9.09 12.77 5.40
C PRO A 63 8.13 13.55 4.48
N ASN A 64 7.67 12.97 3.36
CA ASN A 64 6.95 13.71 2.30
C ASN A 64 5.48 13.30 2.14
N SER A 65 4.84 12.77 3.18
CA SER A 65 3.43 12.39 3.15
C SER A 65 3.13 11.59 1.86
N ILE A 66 2.05 11.89 1.15
CA ILE A 66 1.56 11.10 0.00
C ILE A 66 2.59 10.74 -1.08
N ILE A 67 3.69 11.48 -1.25
CA ILE A 67 4.70 11.15 -2.25
C ILE A 67 5.47 9.87 -1.92
N ASP A 68 5.76 9.62 -0.64
CA ASP A 68 6.56 8.45 -0.23
C ASP A 68 5.91 7.12 -0.66
N PRO A 69 4.62 6.84 -0.36
CA PRO A 69 3.97 5.62 -0.82
C PRO A 69 3.85 5.57 -2.35
N LEU A 70 3.71 6.71 -3.04
CA LEU A 70 3.69 6.74 -4.50
C LEU A 70 5.04 6.33 -5.11
N LEU A 71 6.16 6.84 -4.59
CA LEU A 71 7.49 6.45 -5.05
C LEU A 71 7.72 4.95 -4.83
N VAL A 72 7.40 4.43 -3.65
CA VAL A 72 7.50 2.99 -3.36
C VAL A 72 6.63 2.17 -4.34
N ALA A 73 5.38 2.60 -4.58
CA ALA A 73 4.47 1.94 -5.53
C ALA A 73 4.92 1.99 -7.00
N LEU A 74 5.77 2.96 -7.36
CA LEU A 74 6.31 3.13 -8.71
C LEU A 74 7.54 2.26 -8.99
N PHE A 75 8.35 1.99 -7.96
CA PHE A 75 9.58 1.18 -8.09
C PHE A 75 9.38 -0.29 -7.78
N GLU A 76 8.37 -0.64 -6.99
CA GLU A 76 7.99 -2.03 -6.75
C GLU A 76 7.02 -2.50 -7.82
N GLU A 77 7.32 -3.62 -8.47
CA GLU A 77 6.49 -4.20 -9.53
C GLU A 77 5.34 -5.01 -8.94
N ARG A 78 5.55 -5.61 -7.76
CA ARG A 78 4.58 -6.41 -7.04
C ARG A 78 3.42 -5.56 -6.49
N PRO A 79 2.28 -6.18 -6.17
CA PRO A 79 1.25 -5.53 -5.38
C PRO A 79 1.82 -5.16 -4.00
N ILE A 80 1.63 -3.90 -3.58
CA ILE A 80 2.02 -3.43 -2.25
C ILE A 80 0.75 -3.20 -1.44
N CYS A 81 0.79 -3.71 -0.21
CA CYS A 81 -0.18 -3.38 0.82
C CYS A 81 0.41 -2.26 1.69
N PHE A 82 -0.26 -1.10 1.72
CA PHE A 82 0.15 0.03 2.56
C PHE A 82 -0.60 0.03 3.88
N VAL A 83 0.10 0.38 4.95
CA VAL A 83 -0.52 0.68 6.23
C VAL A 83 -0.88 2.16 6.27
N ALA A 84 -2.16 2.50 6.46
CA ALA A 84 -2.65 3.86 6.44
C ALA A 84 -3.49 4.16 7.70
N ARG A 85 -3.56 5.43 8.10
CA ARG A 85 -4.42 5.86 9.21
C ARG A 85 -5.88 5.49 8.90
N ASP A 86 -6.56 4.90 9.86
CA ASP A 86 -7.97 4.49 9.77
C ASP A 86 -8.93 5.59 9.30
N GLY A 87 -8.83 6.82 9.80
CA GLY A 87 -9.69 7.94 9.38
C GLY A 87 -9.56 8.32 7.89
N LEU A 88 -8.50 7.87 7.20
CA LEU A 88 -8.39 8.04 5.74
C LEU A 88 -9.39 7.16 4.98
N PHE A 89 -9.87 6.07 5.60
CA PHE A 89 -10.83 5.14 4.99
C PHE A 89 -12.26 5.70 4.98
N ASP A 90 -12.54 6.71 5.80
CA ASP A 90 -13.85 7.39 5.86
C ASP A 90 -14.02 8.46 4.77
N VAL A 91 -12.92 8.88 4.14
CA VAL A 91 -12.96 9.83 3.02
C VAL A 91 -13.53 9.11 1.79
N PRO A 92 -14.67 9.53 1.20
CA PRO A 92 -15.42 8.70 0.25
C PRO A 92 -14.61 8.18 -0.94
N VAL A 93 -13.87 9.06 -1.62
CA VAL A 93 -13.06 8.70 -2.79
C VAL A 93 -11.75 8.05 -2.35
N PHE A 94 -11.05 8.65 -1.39
CA PHE A 94 -9.73 8.19 -0.99
C PHE A 94 -9.79 6.83 -0.27
N GLY A 95 -10.75 6.64 0.62
CA GLY A 95 -11.02 5.38 1.31
C GLY A 95 -11.45 4.27 0.35
N ALA A 96 -12.23 4.57 -0.69
CA ALA A 96 -12.55 3.59 -1.73
C ALA A 96 -11.28 3.12 -2.48
N VAL A 97 -10.38 4.05 -2.81
CA VAL A 97 -9.09 3.71 -3.41
C VAL A 97 -8.24 2.87 -2.46
N LEU A 98 -8.11 3.27 -1.19
CA LEU A 98 -7.36 2.53 -0.18
C LEU A 98 -7.84 1.09 -0.03
N ARG A 99 -9.17 0.88 0.03
CA ARG A 99 -9.76 -0.47 0.06
C ARG A 99 -9.46 -1.25 -1.21
N ALA A 100 -9.61 -0.63 -2.38
CA ALA A 100 -9.38 -1.29 -3.66
C ALA A 100 -7.92 -1.70 -3.89
N VAL A 101 -6.94 -0.98 -3.31
CA VAL A 101 -5.52 -1.35 -3.36
C VAL A 101 -5.09 -2.27 -2.21
N GLY A 102 -6.02 -2.68 -1.34
CA GLY A 102 -5.74 -3.57 -0.22
C GLY A 102 -4.91 -2.92 0.90
N ALA A 103 -5.11 -1.63 1.17
CA ALA A 103 -4.44 -0.97 2.29
C ALA A 103 -5.01 -1.41 3.65
N ILE A 104 -4.15 -1.56 4.65
CA ILE A 104 -4.50 -1.95 6.01
C ILE A 104 -4.76 -0.69 6.85
N PRO A 105 -5.95 -0.55 7.47
CA PRO A 105 -6.22 0.54 8.39
C PRO A 105 -5.49 0.34 9.72
N VAL A 106 -4.84 1.40 10.20
CA VAL A 106 -4.24 1.44 11.54
C VAL A 106 -4.80 2.62 12.31
N ALA A 107 -5.46 2.28 13.40
CA ALA A 107 -5.99 3.21 14.36
C ALA A 107 -4.94 3.49 15.45
N ARG A 108 -4.64 4.78 15.68
CA ARG A 108 -3.68 5.21 16.70
C ARG A 108 -4.41 5.88 17.84
N ARG A 109 -4.02 5.59 19.08
CA ARG A 109 -4.63 6.20 20.25
C ARG A 109 -4.58 7.73 20.27
N SER A 110 -3.53 8.32 19.70
CA SER A 110 -3.40 9.78 19.52
C SER A 110 -4.50 10.38 18.65
N ASP A 111 -5.03 9.60 17.71
CA ASP A 111 -6.00 10.04 16.72
C ASP A 111 -7.44 9.92 17.23
N HIS A 112 -7.63 9.24 18.37
CA HIS A 112 -8.90 8.94 19.03
C HIS A 112 -8.99 9.50 20.45
N ALA A 113 -8.39 10.66 20.69
CA ALA A 113 -8.46 11.38 21.98
C ALA A 113 -8.08 10.55 23.23
N GLY A 114 -7.26 9.50 23.09
CA GLY A 114 -6.87 8.65 24.21
C GLY A 114 -7.86 7.53 24.56
N GLU A 115 -8.94 7.37 23.81
CA GLU A 115 -9.92 6.28 23.96
C GLU A 115 -9.30 4.91 23.64
N GLU A 116 -9.99 3.85 24.05
CA GLU A 116 -9.62 2.48 23.67
C GLU A 116 -9.83 2.32 22.16
N VAL A 117 -8.81 1.80 21.48
CA VAL A 117 -8.79 1.72 20.03
C VAL A 117 -9.00 0.27 19.60
N ASP A 118 -9.94 0.05 18.69
CA ASP A 118 -10.13 -1.26 18.07
C ASP A 118 -9.04 -1.54 17.02
N HIS A 119 -8.25 -2.57 17.26
CA HIS A 119 -7.24 -3.06 16.33
C HIS A 119 -7.73 -4.22 15.45
N GLY A 120 -8.95 -4.72 15.66
CA GLY A 120 -9.52 -5.84 14.92
C GLY A 120 -9.53 -5.63 13.41
N ALA A 121 -9.85 -4.40 12.97
CA ALA A 121 -9.85 -4.01 11.57
C ALA A 121 -8.50 -4.19 10.87
N MET A 122 -7.38 -4.04 11.60
CA MET A 122 -6.03 -4.25 11.05
C MET A 122 -5.77 -5.73 10.77
N PHE A 123 -6.26 -6.63 11.62
CA PHE A 123 -6.01 -8.08 11.53
C PHE A 123 -7.00 -8.81 10.64
N SER A 124 -8.14 -8.19 10.32
CA SER A 124 -9.16 -8.73 9.42
C SER A 124 -9.05 -8.24 7.97
N ALA A 125 -8.10 -7.35 7.68
CA ALA A 125 -7.89 -6.74 6.36
C ALA A 125 -7.18 -7.68 5.37
#